data_AF-A0A0G0MZB7-F1
#
_entry.id   AF-A0A0G0MZB7-F1
#
_cell.length_a   1.000
_cell.length_b   1.000
_cell.length_c   1.000
_cell.angle_alpha   90.00
_cell.angle_beta   90.00
_cell.angle_gamma   90.00
#
_symmetry.space_group_name_H-M   'P 1'
#
loop_
_entity.id
_entity.type
_entity.pdbx_description
1 polymer ?
#
loop_
_entity_poly.entity_id
_entity_poly.type
_entity_poly.pdbx_seq_one_letter_code
_entity_poly.pdbx_strand_id
1 'polypeptide(L)'
;MVGSASFVNDASPKPIENLNEWAGEEERKCPMKKQLWLLVPLAILAMGESCPTAVDDDGDGYTEDGGDCNDADPAVHPGAAELCNEVDDDCDGVIYGPSVPETCDGIDNNCNELIDESPWYRDADSDGFGDEEGGVVECHAPDVSIASGRGDCNDEDPSFYPGALDMEGDEYDKDCAASYGGGPDPFVGLPNSFFPTIQQAVDSAIEGTTIWVGPGIYAESVDVDNSVNLRSTHSALSTILEGTQTCCDGLINSRTDFVLDGFTIQDSQGSNYGGGVWVERGYVEVKGSVFYRNIAGHYGGAIHLNPGARASIGGCVFVANEAGASGSGSGGALYVSEGAEAVVTNSVFMNNSILHAYGGGGGIMVYRGTVRLENVLMQDNWTVAGIGTDLYIMTGYGEMINVLIPETMTNSSVYVKDGGEAYMLNFYSGNTVDCLGGACLAEYSGFGGGYLDGTIGEGVLFLDIEFAQDGYHIARTSPFVNAGDPAILDPDGSMSDIGLFGGPGADGLDPDMDGWPAYFWPGEIEDAPAGFDSGDYDRDSFSPLVH
;
A
#
# COMPACT_ATOMS: atom_id res chain seq x y z
N MET A 1 22.71 55.57 -48.99
CA MET A 1 22.39 54.16 -49.28
C MET A 1 23.53 53.57 -50.11
N VAL A 2 24.54 52.99 -49.47
CA VAL A 2 25.58 52.19 -50.12
C VAL A 2 26.09 51.16 -49.09
N GLY A 3 26.04 49.87 -49.49
CA GLY A 3 26.91 48.73 -49.11
C GLY A 3 27.05 48.33 -47.63
N SER A 4 27.43 47.11 -47.26
CA SER A 4 27.68 45.85 -47.97
C SER A 4 27.99 44.75 -46.93
N ALA A 5 27.70 43.48 -47.27
CA ALA A 5 28.31 42.18 -46.88
C ALA A 5 29.56 42.18 -45.94
N SER A 6 29.90 41.20 -45.10
CA SER A 6 29.67 39.74 -45.03
C SER A 6 30.30 39.13 -43.74
N PHE A 7 29.82 37.95 -43.32
CA PHE A 7 30.43 36.78 -42.63
C PHE A 7 31.77 36.88 -41.86
N VAL A 8 31.88 36.15 -40.72
CA VAL A 8 32.82 35.01 -40.45
C VAL A 8 32.62 34.46 -39.01
N ASN A 9 32.56 33.12 -38.89
CA ASN A 9 32.79 32.32 -37.67
C ASN A 9 34.29 32.20 -37.40
N ASP A 10 34.76 32.29 -36.14
CA ASP A 10 35.80 31.37 -35.64
C ASP A 10 35.95 31.39 -34.11
N ALA A 11 36.52 30.29 -33.63
CA ALA A 11 36.64 29.69 -32.32
C ALA A 11 37.49 30.43 -31.24
N SER A 12 37.21 29.99 -30.01
CA SER A 12 37.99 30.03 -28.75
C SER A 12 39.49 29.65 -28.87
N PRO A 13 40.41 29.82 -27.86
CA PRO A 13 40.22 30.06 -26.41
C PRO A 13 41.28 30.98 -25.64
N LYS A 14 40.99 31.24 -24.33
CA LYS A 14 41.88 31.61 -23.17
C LYS A 14 42.39 33.07 -22.98
N PRO A 15 42.67 33.55 -21.72
CA PRO A 15 42.75 32.83 -20.45
C PRO A 15 41.88 33.34 -19.29
N ILE A 16 41.66 32.39 -18.37
CA ILE A 16 41.15 32.48 -17.00
C ILE A 16 42.10 33.32 -16.15
N GLU A 17 41.58 34.29 -15.38
CA GLU A 17 42.10 34.61 -14.04
C GLU A 17 40.94 35.04 -13.13
N ASN A 18 40.85 34.31 -12.00
CA ASN A 18 40.10 34.55 -10.76
C ASN A 18 38.57 34.32 -10.73
N LEU A 19 38.24 33.06 -10.45
CA LEU A 19 37.09 32.62 -9.68
C LEU A 19 37.26 33.07 -8.21
N ASN A 20 36.25 33.74 -7.66
CA ASN A 20 35.66 33.41 -6.36
C ASN A 20 34.33 34.18 -6.18
N GLU A 21 33.32 33.39 -5.84
CA GLU A 21 32.23 33.66 -4.89
C GLU A 21 30.91 34.32 -5.35
N TRP A 22 29.85 33.52 -5.15
CA TRP A 22 28.42 33.81 -4.97
C TRP A 22 27.49 33.86 -6.18
N ALA A 23 27.11 32.65 -6.63
CA ALA A 23 25.70 32.31 -6.91
C ALA A 23 25.00 32.03 -5.57
N GLY A 24 23.70 32.26 -5.35
CA GLY A 24 22.61 32.76 -6.17
C GLY A 24 21.36 32.79 -5.27
N GLU A 25 20.49 33.77 -5.44
CA GLU A 25 19.15 33.76 -4.84
C GLU A 25 18.14 33.52 -5.96
N GLU A 26 17.55 32.33 -5.97
CA GLU A 26 16.28 32.08 -6.67
C GLU A 26 15.14 32.70 -5.85
N GLU A 27 14.33 33.50 -6.52
CA GLU A 27 13.12 34.12 -5.98
C GLU A 27 12.11 33.05 -5.52
N ARG A 28 12.07 32.74 -4.21
CA ARG A 28 10.99 31.96 -3.59
C ARG A 28 9.71 32.80 -3.52
N LYS A 29 8.74 32.49 -4.38
CA LYS A 29 7.37 33.04 -4.32
C LYS A 29 6.55 32.29 -3.27
N CYS A 30 6.11 32.99 -2.23
CA CYS A 30 5.15 32.50 -1.23
C CYS A 30 3.68 32.58 -1.74
N PRO A 31 2.75 31.69 -1.31
CA PRO A 31 1.37 31.65 -1.80
C PRO A 31 0.45 32.62 -1.04
N MET A 32 -0.20 33.57 -1.73
CA MET A 32 -1.20 34.46 -1.12
C MET A 32 -2.58 33.80 -0.98
N LYS A 33 -3.15 33.81 0.24
CA LYS A 33 -4.58 33.61 0.50
C LYS A 33 -5.41 34.66 -0.26
N LYS A 34 -6.35 34.21 -1.11
CA LYS A 34 -7.32 35.07 -1.80
C LYS A 34 -8.28 35.72 -0.79
N GLN A 35 -8.19 37.03 -0.61
CA GLN A 35 -9.30 37.83 -0.08
C GLN A 35 -9.77 38.90 -1.07
N LEU A 36 -11.09 39.06 -1.07
CA LEU A 36 -11.96 39.68 -2.07
C LEU A 36 -11.85 41.22 -2.06
N TRP A 37 -11.61 41.83 -3.22
CA TRP A 37 -11.51 43.28 -3.39
C TRP A 37 -12.88 43.97 -3.40
N LEU A 38 -13.04 45.02 -2.58
CA LEU A 38 -14.10 46.03 -2.70
C LEU A 38 -13.46 47.43 -2.79
N LEU A 39 -13.87 48.18 -3.81
CA LEU A 39 -13.32 49.43 -4.34
C LEU A 39 -13.33 50.64 -3.40
N VAL A 40 -12.21 51.39 -3.28
CA VAL A 40 -12.15 52.87 -3.16
C VAL A 40 -10.80 53.39 -3.72
N PRO A 41 -10.72 54.53 -4.45
CA PRO A 41 -9.48 55.01 -5.06
C PRO A 41 -8.75 56.13 -4.27
N LEU A 42 -7.45 56.25 -4.59
CA LEU A 42 -6.56 57.43 -4.52
C LEU A 42 -5.77 57.71 -3.21
N ALA A 43 -4.50 57.30 -3.18
CA ALA A 43 -3.35 58.18 -2.86
C ALA A 43 -2.02 57.47 -3.22
N ILE A 44 -1.15 58.21 -3.91
CA ILE A 44 0.21 57.82 -4.28
C ILE A 44 1.12 58.02 -3.05
N LEU A 45 1.86 56.98 -2.65
CA LEU A 45 3.13 57.13 -1.95
C LEU A 45 4.05 55.98 -2.38
N ALA A 46 5.17 56.33 -3.00
CA ALA A 46 6.25 55.39 -3.29
C ALA A 46 6.87 54.95 -1.96
N MET A 47 6.72 53.67 -1.64
CA MET A 47 7.49 52.96 -0.63
C MET A 47 8.05 51.74 -1.33
N GLY A 48 9.36 51.51 -1.21
CA GLY A 48 9.95 50.26 -1.66
C GLY A 48 9.20 49.11 -0.98
N GLU A 49 8.86 48.09 -1.75
CA GLU A 49 8.28 46.86 -1.22
C GLU A 49 9.38 46.13 -0.45
N SER A 50 9.57 46.48 0.82
CA SER A 50 10.11 45.55 1.81
C SER A 50 8.95 44.65 2.24
N CYS A 51 9.21 43.35 2.29
CA CYS A 51 8.32 42.34 2.88
C CYS A 51 7.75 42.88 4.21
N PRO A 52 6.44 42.76 4.48
CA PRO A 52 5.92 43.13 5.78
C PRO A 52 6.62 42.23 6.81
N THR A 53 7.38 42.87 7.70
CA THR A 53 7.99 42.35 8.94
C THR A 53 7.70 40.87 9.19
N ALA A 54 8.72 40.03 9.06
CA ALA A 54 8.81 38.73 9.72
C ALA A 54 8.20 38.87 11.13
N VAL A 55 7.07 38.21 11.36
CA VAL A 55 6.31 38.31 12.60
C VAL A 55 6.63 37.04 13.35
N ASP A 56 7.20 37.23 14.54
CA ASP A 56 7.38 36.20 15.56
C ASP A 56 6.00 35.62 15.90
N ASP A 57 5.66 34.51 15.24
CA ASP A 57 4.30 33.97 15.14
C ASP A 57 3.99 33.08 16.37
N ASP A 58 5.02 32.51 17.01
CA ASP A 58 4.92 31.72 18.23
C ASP A 58 5.36 32.45 19.52
N GLY A 59 6.07 33.57 19.41
CA GLY A 59 6.41 34.46 20.51
C GLY A 59 7.70 34.14 21.27
N ASP A 60 8.62 33.37 20.69
CA ASP A 60 9.91 33.04 21.31
C ASP A 60 11.00 34.12 21.13
N GLY A 61 10.75 35.08 20.23
CA GLY A 61 11.63 36.21 19.94
C GLY A 61 12.49 36.06 18.69
N TYR A 62 12.37 34.96 17.96
CA TYR A 62 12.89 34.77 16.61
C TYR A 62 11.77 34.90 15.58
N THR A 63 12.16 34.95 14.31
CA THR A 63 11.23 35.11 13.18
C THR A 63 11.84 34.33 12.04
N GLU A 64 11.08 34.08 10.96
CA GLU A 64 11.62 33.41 9.78
C GLU A 64 12.86 34.12 9.19
N ASP A 65 12.90 35.46 9.23
CA ASP A 65 14.08 36.27 8.81
C ASP A 65 15.20 36.29 9.88
N GLY A 66 14.87 35.93 11.12
CA GLY A 66 15.74 35.84 12.29
C GLY A 66 16.54 34.54 12.37
N GLY A 67 16.29 33.60 11.47
CA GLY A 67 16.92 32.27 11.45
C GLY A 67 16.06 31.17 12.04
N ASP A 68 14.79 31.46 12.35
CA ASP A 68 13.84 30.46 12.83
C ASP A 68 13.44 29.51 11.71
N CYS A 69 13.73 28.23 11.91
CA CYS A 69 13.40 27.15 10.99
C CYS A 69 11.95 26.67 11.13
N ASN A 70 11.26 27.01 12.23
CA ASN A 70 9.84 26.76 12.46
C ASN A 70 9.20 27.82 13.39
N ASP A 71 8.91 29.01 12.83
CA ASP A 71 8.27 30.19 13.47
C ASP A 71 6.79 29.97 13.89
N ALA A 72 6.39 28.72 14.12
CA ALA A 72 5.10 28.33 14.67
C ALA A 72 5.26 27.46 15.92
N ASP A 73 6.48 27.12 16.31
CA ASP A 73 6.82 26.31 17.47
C ASP A 73 7.90 27.00 18.32
N PRO A 74 7.55 27.56 19.48
CA PRO A 74 8.48 28.35 20.30
C PRO A 74 9.56 27.50 20.99
N ALA A 75 9.61 26.20 20.72
CA ALA A 75 10.69 25.31 21.12
C ALA A 75 11.77 25.15 20.03
N VAL A 76 11.50 25.57 18.80
CA VAL A 76 12.37 25.43 17.64
C VAL A 76 12.86 26.81 17.24
N HIS A 77 14.09 27.15 17.60
CA HIS A 77 14.66 28.46 17.32
C HIS A 77 16.18 28.47 17.44
N PRO A 78 16.89 29.45 16.82
CA PRO A 78 18.34 29.59 16.95
C PRO A 78 18.86 29.47 18.39
N GLY A 79 19.64 28.42 18.65
CA GLY A 79 20.24 28.13 19.94
C GLY A 79 19.29 27.56 21.01
N ALA A 80 18.17 26.96 20.60
CA ALA A 80 17.42 26.02 21.44
C ALA A 80 18.30 24.83 21.84
N ALA A 81 17.80 23.96 22.72
CA ALA A 81 18.50 22.73 23.06
C ALA A 81 17.90 21.61 22.22
N GLU A 82 18.75 20.90 21.48
CA GLU A 82 18.38 19.70 20.74
C GLU A 82 17.70 18.67 21.66
N LEU A 83 16.51 18.24 21.25
CA LEU A 83 15.77 17.14 21.84
C LEU A 83 15.88 15.91 20.93
N CYS A 84 15.71 14.74 21.54
CA CYS A 84 15.69 13.48 20.82
C CYS A 84 14.33 13.26 20.13
N ASN A 85 13.97 14.13 19.19
CA ASN A 85 12.68 14.18 18.52
C ASN A 85 12.80 14.18 16.97
N GLU A 86 14.00 14.02 16.43
CA GLU A 86 14.32 14.08 14.99
C GLU A 86 13.98 15.44 14.34
N VAL A 87 13.87 16.50 15.14
CA VAL A 87 13.71 17.90 14.71
C VAL A 87 15.04 18.62 14.93
N ASP A 88 15.34 19.58 14.05
CA ASP A 88 16.44 20.54 14.23
C ASP A 88 15.90 21.67 15.12
N ASP A 89 16.00 21.48 16.44
CA ASP A 89 15.39 22.40 17.40
C ASP A 89 16.17 23.73 17.45
N ASP A 90 17.48 23.72 17.23
CA ASP A 90 18.34 24.89 17.34
C ASP A 90 18.67 25.60 16.01
N CYS A 91 18.11 25.08 14.92
CA CYS A 91 18.23 25.57 13.54
C CYS A 91 19.68 25.68 13.03
N ASP A 92 20.60 24.84 13.53
CA ASP A 92 21.99 24.78 13.08
C ASP A 92 22.23 23.75 11.95
N GLY A 93 21.21 22.94 11.63
CA GLY A 93 21.23 21.92 10.59
C GLY A 93 21.63 20.52 11.07
N VAL A 94 21.79 20.31 12.38
CA VAL A 94 21.99 19.01 13.02
C VAL A 94 20.69 18.56 13.68
N ILE A 95 20.39 17.25 13.65
CA ILE A 95 19.20 16.67 14.30
C ILE A 95 19.61 15.55 15.24
N TYR A 96 18.80 15.28 16.26
CA TYR A 96 19.03 14.24 17.27
C TYR A 96 17.86 13.25 17.33
N GLY A 97 18.15 11.96 17.47
CA GLY A 97 17.11 10.94 17.65
C GLY A 97 17.52 9.52 17.27
N PRO A 98 16.69 8.51 17.59
CA PRO A 98 17.03 7.08 17.48
C PRO A 98 17.56 6.62 16.12
N SER A 99 17.23 7.35 15.06
CA SER A 99 17.62 7.04 13.67
C SER A 99 18.86 7.80 13.19
N VAL A 100 19.40 8.73 13.98
CA VAL A 100 20.55 9.57 13.62
C VAL A 100 21.86 8.80 13.86
N PRO A 101 22.81 8.76 12.92
CA PRO A 101 24.12 8.16 13.18
C PRO A 101 24.96 8.98 14.17
N GLU A 102 25.72 8.30 15.04
CA GLU A 102 26.66 8.94 15.96
C GLU A 102 27.79 9.68 15.23
N THR A 103 28.09 10.88 15.69
CA THR A 103 29.24 11.68 15.27
C THR A 103 30.21 11.79 16.44
N CYS A 104 31.53 11.68 16.22
CA CYS A 104 32.52 11.72 17.31
C CYS A 104 32.74 13.13 17.88
N ASP A 105 31.73 13.69 18.54
CA ASP A 105 31.74 15.03 19.15
C ASP A 105 31.54 15.01 20.67
N GLY A 106 31.37 13.82 21.26
CA GLY A 106 31.16 13.63 22.70
C GLY A 106 29.72 13.87 23.13
N ILE A 107 28.78 13.86 22.19
CA ILE A 107 27.34 13.97 22.38
C ILE A 107 26.69 12.68 21.87
N ASP A 108 25.63 12.24 22.54
CA ASP A 108 24.79 11.10 22.12
C ASP A 108 23.78 11.62 21.07
N ASN A 109 24.13 11.55 19.78
CA ASN A 109 23.28 12.07 18.70
C ASN A 109 22.06 11.18 18.46
N ASN A 110 22.18 9.88 18.73
CA ASN A 110 21.14 8.89 18.50
C ASN A 110 20.25 8.62 19.72
N CYS A 111 20.61 9.20 20.86
CA CYS A 111 19.88 9.16 22.12
C CYS A 111 19.68 7.75 22.70
N ASN A 112 20.63 6.84 22.47
CA ASN A 112 20.57 5.47 22.99
C ASN A 112 21.30 5.30 24.34
N GLU A 113 21.73 6.40 24.97
CA GLU A 113 22.49 6.48 26.21
C GLU A 113 23.96 6.03 26.10
N LEU A 114 24.45 5.77 24.89
CA LEU A 114 25.85 5.57 24.57
C LEU A 114 26.36 6.83 23.86
N ILE A 115 27.64 7.13 24.05
CA ILE A 115 28.26 8.31 23.46
C ILE A 115 29.34 7.83 22.50
N ASP A 116 29.29 8.27 21.25
CA ASP A 116 30.28 8.04 20.20
C ASP A 116 30.55 6.54 19.88
N GLU A 117 29.53 5.66 19.92
CA GLU A 117 29.68 4.22 19.70
C GLU A 117 29.72 3.79 18.21
N SER A 118 30.86 4.02 17.56
CA SER A 118 31.11 3.48 16.22
C SER A 118 31.84 2.12 16.27
N PRO A 119 31.28 1.02 15.75
CA PRO A 119 31.98 -0.27 15.65
C PRO A 119 32.98 -0.29 14.48
N TRP A 120 34.19 -0.77 14.73
CA TRP A 120 35.23 -1.03 13.71
C TRP A 120 35.40 -2.53 13.50
N TYR A 121 35.26 -2.99 12.26
CA TYR A 121 35.35 -4.41 11.89
C TYR A 121 36.75 -4.75 11.40
N ARG A 122 37.23 -5.99 11.53
CA ARG A 122 38.55 -6.33 11.01
C ARG A 122 38.50 -6.43 9.50
N ASP A 123 39.37 -5.69 8.82
CA ASP A 123 39.44 -5.65 7.35
C ASP A 123 40.72 -6.38 6.89
N ALA A 124 40.57 -7.61 6.43
CA ALA A 124 41.68 -8.52 6.14
C ALA A 124 42.22 -8.39 4.71
N ASP A 125 41.41 -7.93 3.76
CA ASP A 125 41.76 -7.79 2.35
C ASP A 125 41.81 -6.34 1.83
N SER A 126 41.48 -5.39 2.72
CA SER A 126 41.59 -3.93 2.54
C SER A 126 40.59 -3.32 1.58
N ASP A 127 39.35 -3.83 1.55
CA ASP A 127 38.26 -3.28 0.74
C ASP A 127 37.34 -2.28 1.48
N GLY A 128 37.48 -2.16 2.80
CA GLY A 128 36.72 -1.26 3.64
C GLY A 128 35.51 -1.87 4.35
N PHE A 129 35.26 -3.18 4.18
CA PHE A 129 34.29 -3.99 4.92
C PHE A 129 34.99 -5.07 5.76
N GLY A 130 34.33 -5.57 6.80
CA GLY A 130 34.90 -6.58 7.68
C GLY A 130 33.86 -7.54 8.26
N ASP A 131 34.37 -8.58 8.91
CA ASP A 131 33.60 -9.73 9.41
C ASP A 131 32.37 -9.38 10.28
N GLU A 132 31.33 -10.23 10.21
CA GLU A 132 30.08 -10.05 10.98
C GLU A 132 30.28 -10.18 12.50
N GLU A 133 31.36 -10.83 12.95
CA GLU A 133 31.53 -11.27 14.33
C GLU A 133 32.86 -10.80 14.94
N GLY A 134 33.14 -9.49 14.88
CA GLY A 134 34.46 -9.01 15.31
C GLY A 134 34.66 -7.54 15.69
N GLY A 135 33.60 -6.71 15.76
CA GLY A 135 33.75 -5.27 15.92
C GLY A 135 34.41 -4.79 17.24
N VAL A 136 35.37 -3.86 17.18
CA VAL A 136 35.87 -3.08 18.34
C VAL A 136 35.18 -1.72 18.34
N VAL A 137 34.58 -1.32 19.48
CA VAL A 137 33.92 -0.01 19.62
C VAL A 137 34.93 1.02 20.14
N GLU A 138 35.39 1.93 19.28
CA GLU A 138 36.28 3.06 19.64
C GLU A 138 36.00 4.28 18.73
N CYS A 139 36.21 5.52 19.19
CA CYS A 139 35.98 6.73 18.37
C CYS A 139 37.08 6.98 17.31
N HIS A 140 38.23 6.30 17.42
CA HIS A 140 39.33 6.43 16.50
C HIS A 140 39.73 5.04 16.02
N ALA A 141 39.86 4.87 14.71
CA ALA A 141 40.32 3.63 14.09
C ALA A 141 41.60 3.07 14.77
N PRO A 142 41.56 1.91 15.45
CA PRO A 142 42.77 1.17 15.79
C PRO A 142 43.49 0.66 14.52
N ASP A 143 44.64 1.29 14.20
CA ASP A 143 45.70 0.89 13.25
C ASP A 143 45.29 0.03 12.01
N VAL A 144 45.25 0.68 10.83
CA VAL A 144 45.34 0.22 9.41
C VAL A 144 44.80 -1.16 8.93
N SER A 145 44.04 -1.90 9.72
CA SER A 145 43.45 -3.19 9.31
C SER A 145 42.03 -3.35 9.85
N ILE A 146 41.24 -2.28 9.74
CA ILE A 146 39.85 -2.23 10.17
C ILE A 146 38.98 -1.44 9.20
N ALA A 147 37.78 -1.95 8.99
CA ALA A 147 36.75 -1.46 8.10
C ALA A 147 35.74 -0.59 8.86
N SER A 148 35.19 0.39 8.15
CA SER A 148 34.04 1.19 8.62
C SER A 148 32.72 0.49 8.27
N GLY A 149 32.72 -0.38 7.26
CA GLY A 149 31.59 -1.20 6.86
C GLY A 149 31.59 -2.58 7.52
N ARG A 150 30.41 -3.16 7.69
CA ARG A 150 30.20 -4.53 8.19
C ARG A 150 29.69 -5.44 7.07
N GLY A 151 29.88 -6.75 7.20
CA GLY A 151 29.17 -7.73 6.37
C GLY A 151 29.95 -8.23 5.17
N ASP A 152 31.28 -8.24 5.27
CA ASP A 152 32.13 -8.93 4.30
C ASP A 152 31.86 -10.45 4.35
N CYS A 153 31.43 -11.02 3.22
CA CYS A 153 31.12 -12.44 3.08
C CYS A 153 32.35 -13.28 2.69
N ASN A 154 33.47 -12.65 2.34
CA ASN A 154 34.76 -13.28 2.08
C ASN A 154 35.96 -12.35 2.35
N ASP A 155 36.31 -12.24 3.64
CA ASP A 155 37.48 -11.58 4.26
C ASP A 155 38.89 -11.83 3.61
N GLU A 156 39.00 -12.70 2.59
CA GLU A 156 40.25 -12.97 1.88
C GLU A 156 40.27 -12.41 0.43
N ASP A 157 39.17 -11.85 -0.07
CA ASP A 157 39.02 -11.38 -1.45
C ASP A 157 38.28 -10.04 -1.55
N PRO A 158 38.98 -8.93 -1.91
CA PRO A 158 38.44 -7.56 -1.85
C PRO A 158 37.43 -7.24 -2.97
N SER A 159 36.90 -8.29 -3.60
CA SER A 159 35.81 -8.23 -4.57
C SER A 159 34.48 -8.71 -3.99
N PHE A 160 34.43 -9.09 -2.71
CA PHE A 160 33.24 -9.60 -2.02
C PHE A 160 32.90 -8.70 -0.83
N TYR A 161 32.04 -7.71 -1.04
CA TYR A 161 31.65 -6.78 0.01
C TYR A 161 30.27 -6.17 -0.27
N PRO A 162 29.56 -5.67 0.74
CA PRO A 162 28.31 -4.94 0.56
C PRO A 162 28.40 -3.82 -0.49
N GLY A 163 27.67 -4.01 -1.60
CA GLY A 163 27.67 -3.08 -2.74
C GLY A 163 28.74 -3.34 -3.81
N ALA A 164 29.46 -4.46 -3.76
CA ALA A 164 30.32 -4.91 -4.86
C ALA A 164 29.50 -5.19 -6.13
N LEU A 165 30.17 -5.17 -7.29
CA LEU A 165 29.52 -5.45 -8.57
C LEU A 165 29.58 -6.94 -8.90
N ASP A 166 28.41 -7.57 -8.99
CA ASP A 166 28.27 -8.90 -9.58
C ASP A 166 28.63 -8.86 -11.08
N MET A 167 29.43 -9.83 -11.51
CA MET A 167 29.84 -9.95 -12.92
C MET A 167 28.98 -11.00 -13.62
N GLU A 168 28.46 -10.68 -14.81
CA GLU A 168 27.68 -11.64 -15.61
C GLU A 168 28.44 -12.95 -15.83
N GLY A 169 27.87 -14.06 -15.32
CA GLY A 169 28.27 -15.42 -15.67
C GLY A 169 29.08 -16.18 -14.61
N ASP A 170 29.29 -15.62 -13.42
CA ASP A 170 29.71 -16.40 -12.26
C ASP A 170 28.54 -16.57 -11.26
N GLU A 171 28.54 -17.69 -10.53
CA GLU A 171 27.50 -18.04 -9.55
C GLU A 171 27.84 -17.48 -8.15
N TYR A 172 28.68 -16.44 -8.09
CA TYR A 172 29.21 -15.88 -6.85
C TYR A 172 28.47 -14.60 -6.49
N ASP A 173 27.83 -14.60 -5.32
CA ASP A 173 27.30 -13.43 -4.63
C ASP A 173 28.50 -12.61 -4.12
N LYS A 174 28.79 -11.48 -4.78
CA LYS A 174 29.88 -10.57 -4.38
C LYS A 174 29.38 -9.43 -3.52
N ASP A 175 28.10 -9.09 -3.58
CA ASP A 175 27.56 -7.96 -2.83
C ASP A 175 27.06 -8.34 -1.42
N CYS A 176 27.21 -9.62 -1.06
CA CYS A 176 26.91 -10.17 0.26
C CYS A 176 25.45 -9.91 0.70
N ALA A 177 24.53 -9.75 -0.27
CA ALA A 177 23.14 -9.41 -0.01
C ALA A 177 22.28 -10.61 0.43
N ALA A 178 22.82 -11.84 0.40
CA ALA A 178 22.10 -13.02 0.85
C ALA A 178 21.93 -13.03 2.38
N SER A 179 20.72 -12.72 2.84
CA SER A 179 20.27 -13.01 4.21
C SER A 179 20.50 -14.49 4.55
N TYR A 180 21.15 -14.76 5.68
CA TYR A 180 21.38 -16.08 6.28
C TYR A 180 20.40 -17.18 5.82
N GLY A 181 20.85 -18.02 4.88
CA GLY A 181 20.12 -19.23 4.48
C GLY A 181 19.86 -19.44 2.99
N GLY A 182 20.89 -19.37 2.14
CA GLY A 182 21.04 -20.24 0.96
C GLY A 182 19.89 -20.29 -0.06
N GLY A 183 19.48 -19.14 -0.58
CA GLY A 183 18.78 -19.04 -1.87
C GLY A 183 19.55 -18.11 -2.80
N PRO A 184 19.49 -18.30 -4.14
CA PRO A 184 20.05 -17.33 -5.08
C PRO A 184 19.36 -15.99 -4.89
N ASP A 185 20.17 -14.92 -4.89
CA ASP A 185 19.72 -13.54 -4.83
C ASP A 185 18.60 -13.25 -5.88
N PRO A 186 17.49 -12.60 -5.49
CA PRO A 186 16.45 -12.17 -6.42
C PRO A 186 16.88 -11.11 -7.44
N PHE A 187 18.11 -10.56 -7.37
CA PHE A 187 18.69 -9.63 -8.33
C PHE A 187 19.64 -10.27 -9.36
N VAL A 188 19.71 -11.61 -9.44
CA VAL A 188 20.43 -12.29 -10.52
C VAL A 188 19.79 -11.98 -11.88
N GLY A 189 20.37 -11.01 -12.59
CA GLY A 189 20.28 -10.88 -14.05
C GLY A 189 19.54 -9.68 -14.63
N LEU A 190 19.48 -8.52 -13.96
CA LEU A 190 19.12 -7.28 -14.66
C LEU A 190 20.16 -6.17 -14.45
N PRO A 191 20.54 -5.45 -15.53
CA PRO A 191 21.43 -4.31 -15.44
C PRO A 191 20.82 -3.26 -14.53
N ASN A 192 21.67 -2.56 -13.76
CA ASN A 192 21.42 -1.26 -13.13
C ASN A 192 20.66 -0.31 -14.07
N SER A 193 19.36 -0.49 -14.14
CA SER A 193 18.41 0.32 -14.87
C SER A 193 17.37 0.74 -13.85
N PHE A 194 17.78 1.69 -13.00
CA PHE A 194 16.82 2.44 -12.21
C PHE A 194 15.91 3.17 -13.19
N PHE A 195 14.68 2.68 -13.30
CA PHE A 195 13.64 3.33 -14.10
C PHE A 195 12.90 4.32 -13.19
N PRO A 196 12.71 5.58 -13.63
CA PRO A 196 11.95 6.57 -12.88
C PRO A 196 10.43 6.28 -12.83
N THR A 197 9.94 5.32 -13.60
CA THR A 197 8.51 4.96 -13.74
C THR A 197 8.38 3.45 -13.97
N ILE A 198 7.29 2.86 -13.51
CA ILE A 198 6.96 1.45 -13.70
C ILE A 198 6.77 1.14 -15.20
N GLN A 199 6.12 2.02 -15.97
CA GLN A 199 5.92 1.77 -17.40
C GLN A 199 7.25 1.59 -18.15
N GLN A 200 8.25 2.44 -17.88
CA GLN A 200 9.57 2.30 -18.51
C GLN A 200 10.27 0.99 -18.16
N ALA A 201 10.07 0.50 -16.93
CA ALA A 201 10.59 -0.80 -16.51
C ALA A 201 9.88 -1.94 -17.27
N VAL A 202 8.55 -1.87 -17.39
CA VAL A 202 7.74 -2.85 -18.14
C VAL A 202 8.12 -2.86 -19.63
N ASP A 203 8.28 -1.69 -20.25
CA ASP A 203 8.66 -1.54 -21.66
C ASP A 203 10.04 -2.13 -21.97
N SER A 204 10.94 -2.10 -20.98
CA SER A 204 12.31 -2.59 -21.09
C SER A 204 12.49 -4.03 -20.63
N ALA A 205 11.49 -4.61 -19.96
CA ALA A 205 11.56 -5.92 -19.37
C ALA A 205 11.55 -7.03 -20.42
N ILE A 206 12.29 -8.09 -20.10
CA ILE A 206 12.23 -9.36 -20.83
C ILE A 206 11.04 -10.15 -20.29
N GLU A 207 10.42 -10.95 -21.17
CA GLU A 207 9.30 -11.82 -20.77
C GLU A 207 9.70 -12.79 -19.65
N GLY A 208 8.88 -12.85 -18.61
CA GLY A 208 9.03 -13.66 -17.41
C GLY A 208 9.80 -12.99 -16.28
N THR A 209 10.35 -11.79 -16.50
CA THR A 209 11.17 -11.11 -15.50
C THR A 209 10.34 -10.48 -14.39
N THR A 210 10.92 -10.44 -13.19
CA THR A 210 10.37 -9.72 -12.03
C THR A 210 10.92 -8.29 -12.00
N ILE A 211 10.03 -7.32 -11.92
CA ILE A 211 10.32 -5.90 -11.69
C ILE A 211 10.05 -5.63 -10.22
N TRP A 212 11.10 -5.31 -9.48
CA TRP A 212 11.04 -4.86 -8.10
C TRP A 212 10.77 -3.36 -8.04
N VAL A 213 9.73 -2.96 -7.33
CA VAL A 213 9.30 -1.56 -7.22
C VAL A 213 9.53 -1.10 -5.78
N GLY A 214 10.31 -0.02 -5.64
CA GLY A 214 10.56 0.61 -4.35
C GLY A 214 9.32 1.29 -3.77
N PRO A 215 9.38 1.72 -2.50
CA PRO A 215 8.30 2.49 -1.89
C PRO A 215 8.19 3.86 -2.59
N GLY A 216 6.97 4.34 -2.77
CA GLY A 216 6.66 5.61 -3.42
C GLY A 216 5.25 5.67 -3.99
N ILE A 217 4.87 6.87 -4.43
CA ILE A 217 3.63 7.11 -5.16
C ILE A 217 3.96 7.23 -6.65
N TYR A 218 3.42 6.29 -7.42
CA TYR A 218 3.58 6.16 -8.86
C TYR A 218 2.31 6.67 -9.54
N ALA A 219 2.35 7.93 -9.94
CA ALA A 219 1.25 8.62 -10.61
C ALA A 219 1.23 8.33 -12.12
N GLU A 220 1.00 7.09 -12.50
CA GLU A 220 1.07 6.64 -13.90
C GLU A 220 0.06 5.53 -14.23
N SER A 221 -0.15 5.27 -15.51
CA SER A 221 -0.88 4.08 -15.98
C SER A 221 0.11 3.08 -16.58
N VAL A 222 -0.13 1.79 -16.36
CA VAL A 222 0.79 0.71 -16.74
C VAL A 222 0.12 -0.22 -17.75
N ASP A 223 0.61 -0.24 -18.99
CA ASP A 223 0.30 -1.23 -20.02
C ASP A 223 1.26 -2.43 -19.89
N VAL A 224 0.69 -3.61 -19.62
CA VAL A 224 1.42 -4.88 -19.49
C VAL A 224 1.17 -5.73 -20.73
N ASP A 225 2.04 -5.54 -21.73
CA ASP A 225 2.01 -6.24 -23.02
C ASP A 225 3.02 -7.38 -23.15
N ASN A 226 3.96 -7.46 -22.19
CA ASN A 226 4.91 -8.55 -22.04
C ASN A 226 4.67 -9.20 -20.68
N SER A 227 4.79 -10.54 -20.61
CA SER A 227 4.55 -11.25 -19.35
C SER A 227 5.62 -10.86 -18.32
N VAL A 228 5.25 -10.24 -17.20
CA VAL A 228 6.18 -9.77 -16.16
C VAL A 228 5.59 -9.93 -14.76
N ASN A 229 6.43 -9.89 -13.73
CA ASN A 229 5.97 -9.88 -12.34
C ASN A 229 6.28 -8.51 -11.72
N LEU A 230 5.26 -7.75 -11.34
CA LEU A 230 5.42 -6.53 -10.56
C LEU A 230 5.38 -6.90 -9.07
N ARG A 231 6.45 -6.60 -8.34
CA ARG A 231 6.53 -6.86 -6.90
C ARG A 231 7.02 -5.64 -6.15
N SER A 232 6.33 -5.26 -5.11
CA SER A 232 6.83 -4.27 -4.15
C SER A 232 8.02 -4.85 -3.39
N THR A 233 9.03 -4.03 -3.10
CA THR A 233 10.12 -4.39 -2.17
C THR A 233 9.70 -4.28 -0.70
N HIS A 234 8.53 -3.69 -0.45
CA HIS A 234 7.93 -3.48 0.86
C HIS A 234 6.48 -3.99 0.85
N SER A 235 5.55 -3.28 1.50
CA SER A 235 4.13 -3.64 1.54
C SER A 235 3.28 -2.67 0.71
N ALA A 236 2.00 -3.04 0.53
CA ALA A 236 1.00 -2.19 -0.13
C ALA A 236 0.86 -0.81 0.52
N LEU A 237 1.19 -0.64 1.80
CA LEU A 237 1.11 0.64 2.50
C LEU A 237 2.10 1.70 1.99
N SER A 238 3.18 1.25 1.33
CA SER A 238 4.29 2.10 0.93
C SER A 238 4.50 2.20 -0.57
N THR A 239 3.92 1.30 -1.36
CA THR A 239 4.06 1.26 -2.83
C THR A 239 2.69 1.45 -3.48
N ILE A 240 2.43 2.69 -3.89
CA ILE A 240 1.10 3.15 -4.31
C ILE A 240 1.14 3.46 -5.81
N LEU A 241 0.28 2.80 -6.59
CA LEU A 241 -0.04 3.19 -7.97
C LEU A 241 -1.31 4.03 -7.95
N GLU A 242 -1.20 5.29 -8.34
CA GLU A 242 -2.28 6.27 -8.22
C GLU A 242 -2.75 6.76 -9.60
N GLY A 243 -4.06 6.71 -9.81
CA GLY A 243 -4.65 7.19 -11.06
C GLY A 243 -4.71 8.71 -11.13
N THR A 244 -3.88 9.31 -11.99
CA THR A 244 -3.88 10.77 -12.20
C THR A 244 -4.60 11.23 -13.47
N GLN A 245 -5.09 10.31 -14.33
CA GLN A 245 -5.75 10.65 -15.59
C GLN A 245 -6.89 9.69 -15.99
N THR A 246 -7.96 10.27 -16.55
CA THR A 246 -9.07 9.56 -17.23
C THR A 246 -8.69 9.26 -18.69
N CYS A 247 -7.81 8.30 -19.01
CA CYS A 247 -7.47 8.04 -20.42
C CYS A 247 -7.40 6.58 -20.87
N CYS A 248 -7.66 5.63 -19.98
CA CYS A 248 -7.51 4.20 -20.25
C CYS A 248 -8.76 3.45 -19.77
N ASP A 249 -8.83 2.16 -20.08
CA ASP A 249 -9.87 1.30 -19.52
C ASP A 249 -9.61 1.10 -18.02
N GLY A 250 -8.40 0.74 -17.61
CA GLY A 250 -7.95 0.70 -16.20
C GLY A 250 -6.60 1.38 -15.93
N LEU A 251 -6.21 1.50 -14.65
CA LEU A 251 -4.87 1.98 -14.24
C LEU A 251 -3.76 1.05 -14.73
N ILE A 252 -3.98 -0.27 -14.58
CA ILE A 252 -3.15 -1.33 -15.16
C ILE A 252 -3.95 -2.02 -16.26
N ASN A 253 -3.40 -2.08 -17.46
CA ASN A 253 -4.02 -2.68 -18.63
C ASN A 253 -3.20 -3.90 -19.07
N SER A 254 -3.71 -5.09 -18.80
CA SER A 254 -2.97 -6.33 -19.07
C SER A 254 -3.49 -7.07 -20.30
N ARG A 255 -2.56 -7.48 -21.17
CA ARG A 255 -2.82 -8.28 -22.37
C ARG A 255 -2.02 -9.59 -22.38
N THR A 256 -1.31 -9.89 -21.29
CA THR A 256 -0.44 -11.05 -21.07
C THR A 256 -0.56 -11.55 -19.64
N ASP A 257 0.16 -12.64 -19.33
CA ASP A 257 0.20 -13.13 -17.96
C ASP A 257 1.01 -12.15 -17.09
N PHE A 258 0.54 -11.78 -15.90
CA PHE A 258 1.33 -10.94 -15.00
C PHE A 258 1.02 -11.20 -13.53
N VAL A 259 2.00 -10.90 -12.68
CA VAL A 259 1.85 -10.93 -11.23
C VAL A 259 1.84 -9.50 -10.70
N LEU A 260 0.96 -9.20 -9.76
CA LEU A 260 0.92 -7.98 -8.96
C LEU A 260 0.99 -8.37 -7.49
N ASP A 261 2.05 -7.98 -6.81
CA ASP A 261 2.32 -8.39 -5.43
C ASP A 261 2.69 -7.21 -4.54
N GLY A 262 1.87 -6.92 -3.52
CA GLY A 262 2.17 -5.91 -2.51
C GLY A 262 1.96 -4.45 -2.92
N PHE A 263 0.95 -4.13 -3.74
CA PHE A 263 0.67 -2.76 -4.19
C PHE A 263 -0.64 -2.22 -3.63
N THR A 264 -0.70 -0.92 -3.38
CA THR A 264 -1.98 -0.18 -3.31
C THR A 264 -2.29 0.42 -4.68
N ILE A 265 -3.45 0.07 -5.22
CA ILE A 265 -3.99 0.60 -6.47
C ILE A 265 -5.15 1.52 -6.10
N GLN A 266 -4.99 2.83 -6.29
CA GLN A 266 -5.96 3.78 -5.77
C GLN A 266 -6.34 4.93 -6.71
N ASP A 267 -7.50 5.51 -6.39
CA ASP A 267 -8.01 6.77 -6.92
C ASP A 267 -8.01 6.84 -8.45
N SER A 268 -8.13 5.68 -9.09
CA SER A 268 -8.16 5.57 -10.54
C SER A 268 -9.57 5.69 -11.08
N GLN A 269 -9.69 6.30 -12.26
CA GLN A 269 -10.96 6.41 -12.97
C GLN A 269 -10.84 5.83 -14.38
N GLY A 270 -11.18 4.55 -14.48
CA GLY A 270 -11.29 3.80 -15.71
C GLY A 270 -12.45 4.26 -16.58
N SER A 271 -12.19 4.50 -17.87
CA SER A 271 -13.20 5.01 -18.80
C SER A 271 -14.37 4.05 -19.01
N ASN A 272 -14.10 2.74 -19.02
CA ASN A 272 -15.12 1.70 -19.21
C ASN A 272 -14.98 0.54 -18.22
N TYR A 273 -13.80 -0.04 -18.03
CA TYR A 273 -13.66 -1.35 -17.38
C TYR A 273 -12.45 -1.42 -16.46
N GLY A 274 -12.59 -2.00 -15.27
CA GLY A 274 -11.44 -2.34 -14.44
C GLY A 274 -10.73 -1.10 -13.94
N GLY A 275 -11.41 -0.25 -13.16
CA GLY A 275 -10.89 1.06 -12.75
C GLY A 275 -9.43 0.99 -12.30
N GLY A 276 -9.11 0.02 -11.43
CA GLY A 276 -7.74 -0.37 -11.10
C GLY A 276 -7.06 -1.25 -12.16
N VAL A 277 -7.51 -2.48 -12.36
CA VAL A 277 -6.89 -3.45 -13.28
C VAL A 277 -7.91 -3.92 -14.31
N TRP A 278 -7.59 -3.71 -15.58
CA TRP A 278 -8.30 -4.29 -16.71
C TRP A 278 -7.49 -5.43 -17.31
N VAL A 279 -8.05 -6.64 -17.31
CA VAL A 279 -7.43 -7.83 -17.89
C VAL A 279 -8.13 -8.16 -19.20
N GLU A 280 -7.46 -7.91 -20.32
CA GLU A 280 -8.00 -8.19 -21.65
C GLU A 280 -7.97 -9.70 -21.97
N ARG A 281 -6.89 -10.37 -21.59
CA ARG A 281 -6.64 -11.81 -21.78
C ARG A 281 -5.45 -12.26 -20.95
N GLY A 282 -5.31 -13.56 -20.75
CA GLY A 282 -4.21 -14.16 -20.00
C GLY A 282 -4.60 -14.55 -18.57
N TYR A 283 -3.59 -14.86 -17.77
CA TYR A 283 -3.71 -15.20 -16.37
C TYR A 283 -3.03 -14.14 -15.50
N VAL A 284 -3.78 -13.61 -14.54
CA VAL A 284 -3.29 -12.60 -13.61
C VAL A 284 -3.24 -13.16 -12.21
N GLU A 285 -2.13 -12.98 -11.52
CA GLU A 285 -2.02 -13.30 -10.10
C GLU A 285 -1.89 -12.00 -9.31
N VAL A 286 -2.79 -11.79 -8.36
CA VAL A 286 -2.79 -10.62 -7.47
C VAL A 286 -2.63 -11.09 -6.03
N LYS A 287 -1.64 -10.55 -5.33
CA LYS A 287 -1.26 -10.95 -3.97
C LYS A 287 -1.05 -9.75 -3.09
N GLY A 288 -1.50 -9.84 -1.83
CA GLY A 288 -1.14 -8.87 -0.78
C GLY A 288 -1.42 -7.41 -1.16
N SER A 289 -2.42 -7.17 -2.02
CA SER A 289 -2.62 -5.86 -2.67
C SER A 289 -3.94 -5.23 -2.25
N VAL A 290 -3.97 -3.91 -2.23
CA VAL A 290 -5.13 -3.11 -1.83
C VAL A 290 -5.68 -2.39 -3.06
N PHE A 291 -6.99 -2.44 -3.26
CA PHE A 291 -7.72 -1.69 -4.28
C PHE A 291 -8.65 -0.72 -3.59
N TYR A 292 -8.34 0.57 -3.69
CA TYR A 292 -9.02 1.60 -2.94
C TYR A 292 -9.58 2.72 -3.82
N ARG A 293 -10.88 3.00 -3.70
CA ARG A 293 -11.56 4.11 -4.42
C ARG A 293 -11.33 4.11 -5.94
N ASN A 294 -11.22 2.94 -6.55
CA ASN A 294 -11.12 2.83 -8.00
C ASN A 294 -12.52 2.85 -8.63
N ILE A 295 -12.67 3.61 -9.71
CA ILE A 295 -13.95 3.88 -10.37
C ILE A 295 -13.89 3.36 -11.81
N ALA A 296 -14.86 2.57 -12.22
CA ALA A 296 -15.05 2.16 -13.62
C ALA A 296 -16.32 2.78 -14.22
N GLY A 297 -16.23 3.25 -15.46
CA GLY A 297 -17.39 3.74 -16.23
C GLY A 297 -18.52 2.70 -16.36
N HIS A 298 -18.17 1.43 -16.53
CA HIS A 298 -19.13 0.34 -16.70
C HIS A 298 -18.91 -0.82 -15.72
N TYR A 299 -17.84 -1.60 -15.82
CA TYR A 299 -17.76 -2.89 -15.09
C TYR A 299 -16.44 -3.05 -14.34
N GLY A 300 -16.49 -3.61 -13.13
CA GLY A 300 -15.29 -3.90 -12.33
C GLY A 300 -14.62 -2.62 -11.84
N GLY A 301 -15.10 -2.00 -10.77
CA GLY A 301 -14.48 -0.77 -10.26
C GLY A 301 -13.02 -0.96 -9.87
N ALA A 302 -12.68 -2.11 -9.29
CA ALA A 302 -11.29 -2.50 -9.04
C ALA A 302 -10.72 -3.34 -10.20
N ILE A 303 -11.28 -4.53 -10.44
CA ILE A 303 -10.74 -5.49 -11.41
C ILE A 303 -11.84 -5.92 -12.39
N HIS A 304 -11.50 -5.92 -13.69
CA HIS A 304 -12.36 -6.46 -14.74
C HIS A 304 -11.65 -7.55 -15.54
N LEU A 305 -12.27 -8.73 -15.61
CA LEU A 305 -11.80 -9.85 -16.42
C LEU A 305 -12.62 -9.95 -17.71
N ASN A 306 -11.97 -9.74 -18.87
CA ASN A 306 -12.59 -9.96 -20.18
C ASN A 306 -12.86 -11.45 -20.47
N PRO A 307 -13.63 -11.76 -21.53
CA PRO A 307 -14.04 -13.13 -21.80
C PRO A 307 -12.85 -14.09 -21.96
N GLY A 308 -12.82 -15.15 -21.16
CA GLY A 308 -11.76 -16.15 -21.14
C GLY A 308 -10.50 -15.77 -20.34
N ALA A 309 -10.44 -14.57 -19.74
CA ALA A 309 -9.36 -14.20 -18.83
C ALA A 309 -9.46 -14.95 -17.49
N ARG A 310 -8.32 -15.13 -16.82
CA ARG A 310 -8.24 -15.88 -15.56
C ARG A 310 -7.53 -15.04 -14.50
N ALA A 311 -7.98 -15.14 -13.25
CA ALA A 311 -7.31 -14.49 -12.14
C ALA A 311 -7.23 -15.38 -10.90
N SER A 312 -6.10 -15.30 -10.21
CA SER A 312 -5.94 -15.77 -8.83
C SER A 312 -5.66 -14.57 -7.95
N ILE A 313 -6.51 -14.34 -6.95
CA ILE A 313 -6.49 -13.17 -6.07
C ILE A 313 -6.38 -13.68 -4.64
N GLY A 314 -5.28 -13.37 -3.95
CA GLY A 314 -5.01 -13.89 -2.60
C GLY A 314 -4.56 -12.80 -1.64
N GLY A 315 -5.09 -12.76 -0.42
CA GLY A 315 -4.64 -11.78 0.58
C GLY A 315 -4.89 -10.33 0.18
N CYS A 316 -5.97 -10.06 -0.57
CA CYS A 316 -6.23 -8.73 -1.14
C CYS A 316 -7.40 -8.04 -0.45
N VAL A 317 -7.37 -6.71 -0.45
CA VAL A 317 -8.43 -5.87 0.15
C VAL A 317 -9.03 -4.97 -0.93
N PHE A 318 -10.34 -5.03 -1.11
CA PHE A 318 -11.10 -4.22 -2.06
C PHE A 318 -12.03 -3.29 -1.30
N VAL A 319 -11.71 -2.00 -1.23
CA VAL A 319 -12.46 -1.02 -0.44
C VAL A 319 -12.93 0.15 -1.28
N ALA A 320 -14.21 0.49 -1.13
CA ALA A 320 -14.80 1.70 -1.73
C ALA A 320 -14.65 1.80 -3.26
N ASN A 321 -14.55 0.67 -3.96
CA ASN A 321 -14.48 0.67 -5.42
C ASN A 321 -15.88 0.80 -6.01
N GLU A 322 -15.99 1.44 -7.16
CA GLU A 322 -17.26 1.81 -7.77
C GLU A 322 -17.32 1.41 -9.25
N ALA A 323 -18.45 0.83 -9.66
CA ALA A 323 -18.74 0.56 -11.07
C ALA A 323 -20.00 1.30 -11.54
N GLY A 324 -19.97 1.67 -12.83
CA GLY A 324 -21.11 2.27 -13.50
C GLY A 324 -21.14 3.79 -13.46
N ALA A 325 -20.01 4.49 -13.47
CA ALA A 325 -20.05 5.96 -13.56
C ALA A 325 -20.69 6.51 -14.86
N SER A 326 -20.84 5.68 -15.90
CA SER A 326 -21.25 6.06 -17.26
C SER A 326 -22.65 5.62 -17.69
N GLY A 327 -23.55 5.23 -16.79
CA GLY A 327 -24.97 4.97 -17.11
C GLY A 327 -25.42 3.50 -17.02
N SER A 328 -24.49 2.55 -16.97
CA SER A 328 -24.77 1.14 -16.67
C SER A 328 -23.52 0.49 -16.10
N GLY A 329 -23.66 -0.32 -15.06
CA GLY A 329 -22.51 -1.04 -14.52
C GLY A 329 -22.85 -2.18 -13.59
N SER A 330 -21.87 -3.03 -13.31
CA SER A 330 -21.94 -4.22 -12.44
C SER A 330 -20.54 -4.57 -11.94
N GLY A 331 -20.43 -5.26 -10.80
CA GLY A 331 -19.14 -5.61 -10.20
C GLY A 331 -18.43 -4.37 -9.66
N GLY A 332 -18.88 -3.81 -8.53
CA GLY A 332 -18.28 -2.61 -7.96
C GLY A 332 -16.81 -2.79 -7.61
N ALA A 333 -16.40 -3.97 -7.16
CA ALA A 333 -14.98 -4.35 -7.11
C ALA A 333 -14.59 -5.23 -8.30
N LEU A 334 -15.12 -6.44 -8.38
CA LEU A 334 -14.69 -7.47 -9.34
C LEU A 334 -15.80 -7.80 -10.33
N TYR A 335 -15.46 -7.81 -11.62
CA TYR A 335 -16.34 -8.31 -12.67
C TYR A 335 -15.71 -9.48 -13.42
N VAL A 336 -16.39 -10.62 -13.41
CA VAL A 336 -16.01 -11.87 -14.08
C VAL A 336 -16.94 -12.11 -15.27
N SER A 337 -16.43 -11.94 -16.48
CA SER A 337 -17.23 -12.03 -17.72
C SER A 337 -17.34 -13.44 -18.31
N GLU A 338 -17.86 -13.55 -19.53
CA GLU A 338 -18.19 -14.84 -20.17
C GLU A 338 -16.95 -15.75 -20.32
N GLY A 339 -17.00 -16.93 -19.71
CA GLY A 339 -15.90 -17.89 -19.74
C GLY A 339 -14.65 -17.46 -18.97
N ALA A 340 -14.69 -16.31 -18.28
CA ALA A 340 -13.62 -15.90 -17.37
C ALA A 340 -13.68 -16.69 -16.05
N GLU A 341 -12.55 -16.83 -15.38
CA GLU A 341 -12.41 -17.57 -14.12
C GLU A 341 -11.69 -16.70 -13.09
N ALA A 342 -12.25 -16.59 -11.88
CA ALA A 342 -11.58 -15.95 -10.75
C ALA A 342 -11.54 -16.89 -9.55
N VAL A 343 -10.36 -17.09 -8.97
CA VAL A 343 -10.19 -17.73 -7.67
C VAL A 343 -9.77 -16.65 -6.68
N VAL A 344 -10.55 -16.47 -5.62
CA VAL A 344 -10.33 -15.44 -4.60
C VAL A 344 -10.17 -16.12 -3.25
N THR A 345 -9.05 -15.89 -2.59
CA THR A 345 -8.72 -16.50 -1.30
C THR A 345 -8.30 -15.46 -0.27
N ASN A 346 -8.67 -15.65 1.00
CA ASN A 346 -8.20 -14.84 2.12
C ASN A 346 -8.30 -13.33 1.85
N SER A 347 -9.45 -12.87 1.35
CA SER A 347 -9.60 -11.51 0.81
C SER A 347 -10.86 -10.83 1.34
N VAL A 348 -10.87 -9.50 1.30
CA VAL A 348 -11.94 -8.66 1.85
C VAL A 348 -12.54 -7.78 0.75
N PHE A 349 -13.87 -7.73 0.68
CA PHE A 349 -14.63 -6.80 -0.17
C PHE A 349 -15.52 -5.92 0.70
N MET A 350 -15.12 -4.67 0.89
CA MET A 350 -15.82 -3.74 1.76
C MET A 350 -16.30 -2.47 1.04
N ASN A 351 -17.54 -2.07 1.30
CA ASN A 351 -18.09 -0.79 0.82
C ASN A 351 -17.98 -0.57 -0.70
N ASN A 352 -17.95 -1.64 -1.50
CA ASN A 352 -17.90 -1.53 -2.95
C ASN A 352 -19.30 -1.33 -3.52
N SER A 353 -19.41 -0.56 -4.58
CA SER A 353 -20.70 0.02 -4.97
C SER A 353 -20.99 0.03 -6.46
N ILE A 354 -22.28 0.10 -6.78
CA ILE A 354 -22.78 0.37 -8.13
C ILE A 354 -23.79 1.51 -8.07
N LEU A 355 -23.51 2.61 -8.78
CA LEU A 355 -24.34 3.82 -8.79
C LEU A 355 -25.60 3.76 -9.67
N HIS A 356 -25.86 2.64 -10.36
CA HIS A 356 -26.99 2.51 -11.27
C HIS A 356 -27.96 1.39 -10.94
N ALA A 357 -29.24 1.68 -11.14
CA ALA A 357 -30.39 0.88 -10.71
C ALA A 357 -30.57 -0.48 -11.43
N TYR A 358 -29.75 -0.78 -12.44
CA TYR A 358 -29.87 -2.00 -13.25
C TYR A 358 -28.67 -2.95 -13.09
N GLY A 359 -27.68 -2.56 -12.29
CA GLY A 359 -26.48 -3.33 -11.99
C GLY A 359 -26.64 -4.25 -10.78
N GLY A 360 -25.85 -5.32 -10.76
CA GLY A 360 -25.76 -6.25 -9.63
C GLY A 360 -24.30 -6.53 -9.26
N GLY A 361 -24.05 -6.95 -8.03
CA GLY A 361 -22.72 -7.28 -7.52
C GLY A 361 -21.95 -6.04 -7.12
N GLY A 362 -22.36 -5.34 -6.06
CA GLY A 362 -21.60 -4.23 -5.49
C GLY A 362 -20.18 -4.66 -5.13
N GLY A 363 -20.02 -5.86 -4.55
CA GLY A 363 -18.72 -6.53 -4.45
C GLY A 363 -18.33 -7.18 -5.78
N ILE A 364 -18.95 -8.32 -6.09
CA ILE A 364 -18.57 -9.20 -7.20
C ILE A 364 -19.75 -9.47 -8.12
N MET A 365 -19.52 -9.31 -9.42
CA MET A 365 -20.43 -9.75 -10.48
C MET A 365 -19.83 -10.89 -11.28
N VAL A 366 -20.60 -11.97 -11.47
CA VAL A 366 -20.28 -13.10 -12.33
C VAL A 366 -21.30 -13.18 -13.46
N TYR A 367 -20.88 -12.84 -14.67
CA TYR A 367 -21.71 -12.92 -15.87
C TYR A 367 -21.19 -13.99 -16.81
N ARG A 368 -21.82 -15.17 -16.80
CA ARG A 368 -21.43 -16.32 -17.64
C ARG A 368 -19.98 -16.78 -17.43
N GLY A 369 -19.38 -16.41 -16.31
CA GLY A 369 -18.06 -16.85 -15.87
C GLY A 369 -18.14 -17.78 -14.66
N THR A 370 -16.99 -18.01 -14.05
CA THR A 370 -16.82 -18.85 -12.87
C THR A 370 -16.07 -18.11 -11.78
N VAL A 371 -16.57 -18.17 -10.55
CA VAL A 371 -15.83 -17.69 -9.37
C VAL A 371 -15.72 -18.78 -8.32
N ARG A 372 -14.56 -18.86 -7.66
CA ARG A 372 -14.38 -19.59 -6.40
C ARG A 372 -13.95 -18.59 -5.33
N LEU A 373 -14.67 -18.55 -4.22
CA LEU A 373 -14.38 -17.74 -3.04
C LEU A 373 -14.03 -18.68 -1.89
N GLU A 374 -12.89 -18.44 -1.24
CA GLU A 374 -12.43 -19.23 -0.10
C GLU A 374 -11.89 -18.31 1.00
N ASN A 375 -12.46 -18.36 2.20
CA ASN A 375 -12.09 -17.48 3.31
C ASN A 375 -12.22 -15.99 2.91
N VAL A 376 -13.42 -15.59 2.51
CA VAL A 376 -13.70 -14.23 2.02
C VAL A 376 -14.70 -13.52 2.92
N LEU A 377 -14.38 -12.28 3.29
CA LEU A 377 -15.34 -11.34 3.85
C LEU A 377 -15.95 -10.51 2.72
N MET A 378 -17.27 -10.34 2.75
CA MET A 378 -17.95 -9.29 1.99
C MET A 378 -18.81 -8.47 2.94
N GLN A 379 -18.59 -7.17 3.01
CA GLN A 379 -19.29 -6.30 3.95
C GLN A 379 -19.65 -4.95 3.33
N ASP A 380 -20.85 -4.47 3.65
CA ASP A 380 -21.35 -3.13 3.29
C ASP A 380 -21.24 -2.78 1.80
N ASN A 381 -21.11 -3.80 0.94
CA ASN A 381 -21.21 -3.61 -0.48
C ASN A 381 -22.67 -3.30 -0.80
N TRP A 382 -22.89 -2.41 -1.76
CA TRP A 382 -24.23 -1.92 -2.03
C TRP A 382 -24.50 -1.69 -3.51
N THR A 383 -25.77 -1.82 -3.88
CA THR A 383 -26.25 -1.45 -5.21
C THR A 383 -27.47 -0.57 -5.04
N VAL A 384 -27.69 0.36 -5.97
CA VAL A 384 -28.91 1.20 -5.96
C VAL A 384 -30.18 0.35 -6.05
N ALA A 385 -30.12 -0.80 -6.71
CA ALA A 385 -31.23 -1.75 -6.79
C ALA A 385 -31.50 -2.49 -5.47
N GLY A 386 -30.53 -2.55 -4.56
CA GLY A 386 -30.60 -3.31 -3.31
C GLY A 386 -30.63 -4.83 -3.53
N ILE A 387 -30.14 -5.31 -4.67
CA ILE A 387 -30.15 -6.71 -5.09
C ILE A 387 -28.73 -7.18 -5.39
N GLY A 388 -28.38 -8.36 -4.87
CA GLY A 388 -27.07 -8.99 -5.04
C GLY A 388 -25.96 -8.01 -4.69
N THR A 389 -26.06 -7.41 -3.50
CA THR A 389 -25.20 -6.29 -3.13
C THR A 389 -23.76 -6.69 -2.93
N ASP A 390 -23.53 -7.91 -2.45
CA ASP A 390 -22.21 -8.47 -2.27
C ASP A 390 -21.82 -9.32 -3.49
N LEU A 391 -22.66 -10.30 -3.85
CA LEU A 391 -22.39 -11.23 -4.95
C LEU A 391 -23.60 -11.38 -5.87
N TYR A 392 -23.37 -11.25 -7.17
CA TYR A 392 -24.39 -11.48 -8.19
C TYR A 392 -23.88 -12.49 -9.23
N ILE A 393 -24.61 -13.59 -9.42
CA ILE A 393 -24.28 -14.65 -10.38
C ILE A 393 -25.39 -14.75 -11.43
N MET A 394 -25.04 -14.51 -12.69
CA MET A 394 -25.95 -14.57 -13.83
C MET A 394 -25.45 -15.55 -14.89
N THR A 395 -26.16 -16.67 -15.06
CA THR A 395 -25.81 -17.70 -16.06
C THR A 395 -24.36 -18.21 -15.93
N GLY A 396 -23.77 -18.08 -14.74
CA GLY A 396 -22.41 -18.50 -14.39
C GLY A 396 -22.41 -19.46 -13.22
N TYR A 397 -21.22 -19.77 -12.70
CA TYR A 397 -21.05 -20.66 -11.54
C TYR A 397 -20.27 -19.95 -10.42
N GLY A 398 -20.74 -20.10 -9.19
CA GLY A 398 -20.04 -19.64 -7.99
C GLY A 398 -19.83 -20.77 -7.00
N GLU A 399 -18.62 -20.95 -6.53
CA GLU A 399 -18.29 -21.80 -5.39
C GLU A 399 -17.86 -20.93 -4.22
N MET A 400 -18.49 -21.08 -3.06
CA MET A 400 -18.23 -20.28 -1.87
C MET A 400 -17.95 -21.22 -0.71
N ILE A 401 -16.74 -21.11 -0.15
CA ILE A 401 -16.28 -21.93 0.96
C ILE A 401 -15.78 -20.99 2.05
N ASN A 402 -16.31 -21.11 3.26
CA ASN A 402 -15.93 -20.24 4.39
C ASN A 402 -16.08 -18.74 4.02
N VAL A 403 -17.28 -18.35 3.56
CA VAL A 403 -17.56 -16.97 3.17
C VAL A 403 -18.50 -16.35 4.18
N LEU A 404 -18.14 -15.16 4.65
CA LEU A 404 -18.90 -14.38 5.61
C LEU A 404 -19.44 -13.13 4.93
N ILE A 405 -20.76 -12.97 4.99
CA ILE A 405 -21.45 -11.73 4.64
C ILE A 405 -22.26 -11.30 5.87
N PRO A 406 -21.80 -10.32 6.65
CA PRO A 406 -22.55 -9.85 7.80
C PRO A 406 -23.90 -9.22 7.42
N GLU A 407 -24.77 -8.98 8.39
CA GLU A 407 -26.02 -8.27 8.11
C GLU A 407 -25.69 -6.84 7.69
N THR A 408 -26.08 -6.46 6.48
CA THR A 408 -25.89 -5.11 5.95
C THR A 408 -27.25 -4.43 5.81
N MET A 409 -27.30 -3.13 5.57
CA MET A 409 -28.59 -2.42 5.39
C MET A 409 -29.37 -2.82 4.11
N THR A 410 -28.93 -3.84 3.38
CA THR A 410 -29.46 -4.22 2.07
C THR A 410 -30.42 -5.41 2.18
N ASN A 411 -31.34 -5.54 1.22
CA ASN A 411 -32.35 -6.60 1.28
C ASN A 411 -31.82 -7.97 0.79
N SER A 412 -30.77 -8.00 -0.04
CA SER A 412 -30.29 -9.20 -0.74
C SER A 412 -28.79 -9.11 -1.02
N SER A 413 -28.01 -9.94 -0.32
CA SER A 413 -26.55 -9.97 -0.42
C SER A 413 -26.06 -10.83 -1.56
N VAL A 414 -26.65 -12.02 -1.74
CA VAL A 414 -26.31 -12.94 -2.83
C VAL A 414 -27.50 -13.12 -3.74
N TYR A 415 -27.30 -12.95 -5.05
CA TYR A 415 -28.36 -13.08 -6.03
C TYR A 415 -27.94 -13.96 -7.22
N VAL A 416 -28.61 -15.09 -7.39
CA VAL A 416 -28.32 -16.10 -8.43
C VAL A 416 -29.50 -16.21 -9.38
N LYS A 417 -29.28 -15.89 -10.66
CA LYS A 417 -30.36 -15.72 -11.64
C LYS A 417 -30.03 -16.31 -13.01
N ASP A 418 -31.07 -16.49 -13.83
CA ASP A 418 -31.01 -16.78 -15.26
C ASP A 418 -30.12 -18.00 -15.60
N GLY A 419 -30.33 -19.10 -14.85
CA GLY A 419 -29.58 -20.36 -14.99
C GLY A 419 -28.21 -20.35 -14.33
N GLY A 420 -27.90 -19.35 -13.50
CA GLY A 420 -26.71 -19.36 -12.66
C GLY A 420 -26.77 -20.46 -11.59
N GLU A 421 -25.61 -20.92 -11.15
CA GLU A 421 -25.46 -21.96 -10.15
C GLU A 421 -24.53 -21.50 -9.02
N ALA A 422 -24.86 -21.85 -7.79
CA ALA A 422 -24.08 -21.50 -6.61
C ALA A 422 -23.95 -22.72 -5.67
N TYR A 423 -22.72 -23.05 -5.31
CA TYR A 423 -22.39 -23.98 -4.23
C TYR A 423 -21.86 -23.20 -3.02
N MET A 424 -22.44 -23.45 -1.85
CA MET A 424 -22.12 -22.77 -0.60
C MET A 424 -21.79 -23.80 0.47
N LEU A 425 -20.61 -23.71 1.06
CA LEU A 425 -20.13 -24.56 2.14
C LEU A 425 -19.58 -23.68 3.26
N ASN A 426 -20.08 -23.83 4.49
CA ASN A 426 -19.72 -22.95 5.60
C ASN A 426 -19.93 -21.46 5.23
N PHE A 427 -21.07 -21.16 4.61
CA PHE A 427 -21.41 -19.82 4.15
C PHE A 427 -22.36 -19.16 5.15
N TYR A 428 -22.13 -17.90 5.48
CA TYR A 428 -23.09 -17.10 6.24
C TYR A 428 -23.44 -15.83 5.47
N SER A 429 -24.73 -15.51 5.41
CA SER A 429 -25.23 -14.20 5.00
C SER A 429 -26.23 -13.70 6.02
N GLY A 430 -25.99 -12.53 6.61
CA GLY A 430 -26.94 -11.84 7.48
C GLY A 430 -28.17 -11.32 6.72
N ASN A 431 -28.07 -11.16 5.39
CA ASN A 431 -29.17 -10.79 4.50
C ASN A 431 -29.69 -11.99 3.70
N THR A 432 -30.70 -11.72 2.86
CA THR A 432 -31.29 -12.72 1.97
C THR A 432 -30.31 -13.22 0.91
N VAL A 433 -30.36 -14.52 0.63
CA VAL A 433 -29.77 -15.17 -0.54
C VAL A 433 -30.88 -15.58 -1.49
N ASP A 434 -30.91 -14.98 -2.67
CA ASP A 434 -31.98 -15.11 -3.65
C ASP A 434 -31.55 -15.95 -4.85
N CYS A 435 -32.19 -17.11 -5.03
CA CYS A 435 -31.88 -18.04 -6.13
C CYS A 435 -32.99 -18.02 -7.20
N LEU A 436 -33.33 -16.82 -7.67
CA LEU A 436 -34.47 -16.59 -8.56
C LEU A 436 -34.15 -16.97 -10.02
N GLY A 437 -34.45 -18.22 -10.37
CA GLY A 437 -34.20 -18.75 -11.72
C GLY A 437 -32.78 -19.29 -11.93
N GLY A 438 -32.00 -19.38 -10.86
CA GLY A 438 -30.77 -20.18 -10.75
C GLY A 438 -30.94 -21.38 -9.81
N ALA A 439 -29.85 -22.07 -9.52
CA ALA A 439 -29.79 -23.16 -8.55
C ALA A 439 -28.77 -22.85 -7.46
N CYS A 440 -29.16 -23.04 -6.20
CA CYS A 440 -28.27 -22.90 -5.06
C CYS A 440 -28.26 -24.21 -4.27
N LEU A 441 -27.06 -24.67 -3.93
CA LEU A 441 -26.84 -25.77 -3.00
C LEU A 441 -26.03 -25.23 -1.83
N ALA A 442 -26.54 -25.43 -0.62
CA ALA A 442 -25.92 -24.95 0.60
C ALA A 442 -25.74 -26.08 1.60
N GLU A 443 -24.55 -26.17 2.17
CA GLU A 443 -24.16 -27.12 3.21
C GLU A 443 -23.53 -26.36 4.38
N TYR A 444 -23.92 -26.69 5.61
CA TYR A 444 -23.41 -26.05 6.83
C TYR A 444 -23.46 -24.51 6.79
N SER A 445 -24.56 -23.94 6.25
CA SER A 445 -24.66 -22.52 5.93
C SER A 445 -25.86 -21.84 6.62
N GLY A 446 -25.78 -20.52 6.84
CA GLY A 446 -26.81 -19.70 7.48
C GLY A 446 -27.21 -18.48 6.63
N PHE A 447 -28.49 -18.11 6.66
CA PHE A 447 -29.05 -17.03 5.84
C PHE A 447 -30.08 -16.19 6.62
N GLY A 448 -29.98 -14.86 6.52
CA GLY A 448 -31.03 -13.93 6.90
C GLY A 448 -32.26 -14.09 6.01
N GLY A 449 -33.46 -13.91 6.57
CA GLY A 449 -34.71 -13.92 5.78
C GLY A 449 -35.33 -15.30 5.49
N GLY A 450 -34.70 -16.40 5.90
CA GLY A 450 -35.38 -17.69 6.14
C GLY A 450 -35.84 -18.50 4.92
N TYR A 451 -35.21 -18.37 3.75
CA TYR A 451 -35.63 -19.11 2.55
C TYR A 451 -34.55 -19.98 1.89
N LEU A 452 -33.94 -20.87 2.66
CA LEU A 452 -33.42 -22.16 2.16
C LEU A 452 -33.64 -23.21 3.25
N ASP A 453 -34.22 -24.34 2.87
CA ASP A 453 -34.60 -25.46 3.74
C ASP A 453 -33.31 -26.13 4.25
N GLY A 454 -32.83 -25.63 5.38
CA GLY A 454 -31.54 -25.99 5.99
C GLY A 454 -31.13 -25.01 7.10
N THR A 455 -32.10 -24.32 7.70
CA THR A 455 -31.88 -23.32 8.74
C THR A 455 -31.08 -23.90 9.89
N ILE A 456 -29.81 -23.53 9.98
CA ILE A 456 -29.08 -23.51 11.25
C ILE A 456 -29.53 -22.23 11.96
N GLY A 457 -30.75 -22.28 12.50
CA GLY A 457 -31.30 -21.25 13.40
C GLY A 457 -30.75 -21.36 14.83
N GLU A 458 -29.77 -22.21 15.07
CA GLU A 458 -29.02 -22.30 16.32
C GLU A 458 -27.56 -22.64 15.99
N GLY A 459 -26.67 -21.66 16.13
CA GLY A 459 -25.21 -21.86 16.05
C GLY A 459 -24.60 -21.53 14.69
N VAL A 460 -24.30 -20.26 14.48
CA VAL A 460 -23.15 -19.89 13.65
C VAL A 460 -21.92 -20.42 14.39
N LEU A 461 -21.37 -21.56 13.97
CA LEU A 461 -20.30 -22.25 14.72
C LEU A 461 -18.97 -21.48 14.74
N PHE A 462 -18.87 -20.37 14.01
CA PHE A 462 -17.64 -19.65 13.74
C PHE A 462 -17.60 -18.22 14.27
N LEU A 463 -18.75 -17.62 14.59
CA LEU A 463 -18.87 -16.22 15.05
C LEU A 463 -19.81 -16.13 16.24
N ASP A 464 -19.42 -15.37 17.25
CA ASP A 464 -20.29 -15.03 18.36
C ASP A 464 -21.20 -13.87 17.95
N ILE A 465 -22.38 -14.20 17.45
CA ILE A 465 -23.37 -13.24 16.99
C ILE A 465 -24.17 -12.59 18.14
N GLU A 466 -23.95 -13.00 19.40
CA GLU A 466 -24.65 -12.39 20.54
C GLU A 466 -24.14 -10.96 20.84
N PHE A 467 -22.98 -10.57 20.30
CA PHE A 467 -22.33 -9.27 20.54
C PHE A 467 -22.24 -8.34 19.33
N ALA A 468 -23.01 -8.59 18.26
CA ALA A 468 -22.93 -7.85 16.98
C ALA A 468 -23.19 -6.33 17.03
N GLN A 469 -23.47 -5.74 18.21
CA GLN A 469 -23.53 -4.28 18.40
C GLN A 469 -22.17 -3.65 18.73
N ASP A 470 -21.17 -4.46 19.11
CA ASP A 470 -19.83 -4.06 19.52
C ASP A 470 -18.73 -4.71 18.63
N GLY A 471 -19.10 -5.17 17.42
CA GLY A 471 -18.21 -5.85 16.48
C GLY A 471 -18.52 -7.35 16.31
N TYR A 472 -17.88 -7.98 15.31
CA TYR A 472 -18.01 -9.41 15.03
C TYR A 472 -16.85 -10.19 15.66
N HIS A 473 -17.14 -11.01 16.68
CA HIS A 473 -16.13 -11.88 17.31
C HIS A 473 -16.13 -13.26 16.69
N ILE A 474 -14.95 -13.87 16.52
CA ILE A 474 -14.84 -15.30 16.20
C ILE A 474 -15.39 -16.08 17.40
N ALA A 475 -16.31 -17.01 17.16
CA ALA A 475 -16.86 -17.85 18.22
C ALA A 475 -15.74 -18.65 18.87
N ARG A 476 -15.77 -18.82 20.20
CA ARG A 476 -14.78 -19.61 20.94
C ARG A 476 -14.65 -21.08 20.46
N THR A 477 -15.65 -21.60 19.77
CA THR A 477 -15.64 -22.95 19.16
C THR A 477 -15.31 -22.96 17.67
N SER A 478 -14.94 -21.82 17.10
CA SER A 478 -14.65 -21.69 15.68
C SER A 478 -13.42 -22.51 15.31
N PRO A 479 -13.46 -23.38 14.28
CA PRO A 479 -12.26 -23.97 13.70
C PRO A 479 -11.32 -22.98 13.02
N PHE A 480 -11.65 -21.69 13.00
CA PHE A 480 -10.74 -20.65 12.54
C PHE A 480 -9.79 -20.15 13.64
N VAL A 481 -10.05 -20.52 14.90
CA VAL A 481 -9.12 -20.27 16.01
C VAL A 481 -7.87 -21.13 15.80
N ASN A 482 -6.70 -20.50 15.75
CA ASN A 482 -5.39 -21.11 15.58
C ASN A 482 -5.25 -21.92 14.29
N ALA A 483 -5.90 -21.44 13.22
CA ALA A 483 -5.90 -22.09 11.92
C ALA A 483 -4.91 -21.48 10.91
N GLY A 484 -4.26 -20.36 11.27
CA GLY A 484 -3.33 -19.60 10.44
C GLY A 484 -1.93 -20.22 10.36
N ASP A 485 -0.95 -19.43 9.92
CA ASP A 485 0.41 -19.92 9.75
C ASP A 485 1.02 -20.24 11.14
N PRO A 486 1.48 -21.47 11.41
CA PRO A 486 2.11 -21.85 12.68
C PRO A 486 3.39 -21.09 13.02
N ALA A 487 3.99 -20.39 12.05
CA ALA A 487 5.15 -19.53 12.27
C ALA A 487 4.79 -18.11 12.73
N ILE A 488 3.52 -17.73 12.70
CA ILE A 488 3.03 -16.39 13.04
C ILE A 488 2.12 -16.51 14.26
N LEU A 489 2.43 -15.73 15.28
CA LEU A 489 1.73 -15.76 16.56
C LEU A 489 0.96 -14.47 16.79
N ASP A 490 -0.23 -14.57 17.35
CA ASP A 490 -0.96 -13.43 17.89
C ASP A 490 -0.21 -12.87 19.12
N PRO A 491 -0.48 -11.64 19.58
CA PRO A 491 0.18 -11.04 20.74
C PRO A 491 0.07 -11.85 22.04
N ASP A 492 -0.91 -12.76 22.14
CA ASP A 492 -1.07 -13.69 23.27
C ASP A 492 -0.21 -14.96 23.15
N GLY A 493 0.55 -15.12 22.05
CA GLY A 493 1.43 -16.24 21.75
C GLY A 493 0.72 -17.45 21.14
N SER A 494 -0.58 -17.36 20.85
CA SER A 494 -1.32 -18.38 20.12
C SER A 494 -1.01 -18.34 18.62
N MET A 495 -1.27 -19.42 17.89
CA MET A 495 -1.08 -19.43 16.44
C MET A 495 -2.12 -18.50 15.80
N SER A 496 -1.71 -17.70 14.81
CA SER A 496 -2.61 -16.73 14.17
C SER A 496 -3.96 -17.34 13.76
N ASP A 497 -5.04 -16.65 14.06
CA ASP A 497 -6.39 -17.04 13.64
C ASP A 497 -6.60 -16.78 12.12
N ILE A 498 -7.56 -17.46 11.46
CA ILE A 498 -7.95 -17.17 10.07
C ILE A 498 -9.29 -16.43 10.03
N GLY A 499 -9.43 -15.40 9.20
CA GLY A 499 -10.73 -14.76 8.94
C GLY A 499 -10.67 -13.26 9.13
N LEU A 500 -11.81 -12.68 9.53
CA LEU A 500 -12.16 -11.26 9.34
C LEU A 500 -11.00 -10.29 9.61
N PHE A 501 -10.15 -10.60 10.57
CA PHE A 501 -8.96 -9.80 10.85
C PHE A 501 -7.84 -10.58 11.60
N GLY A 502 -7.47 -11.78 11.12
CA GLY A 502 -6.34 -12.53 11.69
C GLY A 502 -5.53 -13.23 10.61
N GLY A 503 -4.21 -12.99 10.63
CA GLY A 503 -3.20 -13.34 9.63
C GLY A 503 -2.05 -12.32 9.67
N PRO A 504 -0.90 -12.56 9.02
CA PRO A 504 0.23 -11.63 9.04
C PRO A 504 -0.19 -10.25 8.51
N GLY A 505 -0.08 -9.21 9.36
CA GLY A 505 -0.46 -7.82 9.04
C GLY A 505 -1.81 -7.37 9.60
N ALA A 506 -2.49 -8.18 10.41
CA ALA A 506 -3.68 -7.74 11.14
C ALA A 506 -3.35 -6.76 12.29
N ASP A 507 -2.18 -6.90 12.90
CA ASP A 507 -1.64 -5.93 13.84
C ASP A 507 -1.32 -4.62 13.09
N GLY A 508 -2.18 -3.61 13.22
CA GLY A 508 -2.06 -2.36 12.48
C GLY A 508 -3.11 -2.14 11.38
N LEU A 509 -4.08 -3.05 11.21
CA LEU A 509 -5.25 -2.77 10.39
C LEU A 509 -6.06 -1.66 11.04
N ASP A 510 -6.13 -0.51 10.38
CA ASP A 510 -6.98 0.63 10.74
C ASP A 510 -7.96 0.85 9.56
N PRO A 511 -9.08 0.09 9.52
CA PRO A 511 -9.95 0.05 8.34
C PRO A 511 -10.68 1.37 8.05
N ASP A 512 -10.86 2.22 9.06
CA ASP A 512 -11.52 3.53 8.93
C ASP A 512 -10.55 4.72 9.01
N MET A 513 -9.25 4.45 9.17
CA MET A 513 -8.12 5.37 9.09
C MET A 513 -8.12 6.44 10.19
N ASP A 514 -8.51 6.08 11.41
CA ASP A 514 -8.62 6.99 12.55
C ASP A 514 -7.38 7.02 13.47
N GLY A 515 -6.40 6.16 13.20
CA GLY A 515 -5.15 6.01 13.94
C GLY A 515 -5.18 4.92 15.03
N TRP A 516 -6.29 4.20 15.21
CA TRP A 516 -6.42 3.10 16.15
C TRP A 516 -6.46 1.75 15.42
N PRO A 517 -5.54 0.82 15.71
CA PRO A 517 -5.54 -0.48 15.07
C PRO A 517 -6.66 -1.36 15.63
N ALA A 518 -7.31 -2.11 14.75
CA ALA A 518 -8.29 -3.13 15.10
C ALA A 518 -7.61 -4.32 15.81
N TYR A 519 -8.26 -4.87 16.84
CA TYR A 519 -7.75 -6.01 17.60
C TYR A 519 -8.75 -7.15 17.71
N PHE A 520 -8.24 -8.39 17.66
CA PHE A 520 -9.06 -9.60 17.59
C PHE A 520 -8.80 -10.51 18.77
N TRP A 521 -9.79 -10.53 19.68
CA TRP A 521 -9.79 -11.38 20.86
C TRP A 521 -10.96 -12.38 20.78
N PRO A 522 -10.72 -13.70 20.81
CA PRO A 522 -11.77 -14.72 20.76
C PRO A 522 -12.47 -14.98 22.12
N GLY A 523 -12.15 -14.20 23.16
CA GLY A 523 -12.75 -14.31 24.50
C GLY A 523 -13.50 -13.05 24.93
N GLU A 524 -14.00 -13.04 26.16
CA GLU A 524 -14.54 -11.80 26.77
C GLU A 524 -13.38 -10.90 27.23
N ILE A 525 -13.63 -9.60 27.41
CA ILE A 525 -12.65 -8.66 27.99
C ILE A 525 -12.15 -9.12 29.38
N GLU A 526 -12.97 -9.89 30.08
CA GLU A 526 -12.67 -10.48 31.38
C GLU A 526 -11.64 -11.62 31.30
N ASP A 527 -11.49 -12.22 30.12
CA ASP A 527 -10.57 -13.33 29.84
C ASP A 527 -9.26 -12.86 29.17
N ALA A 528 -9.11 -11.56 28.90
CA ALA A 528 -7.98 -11.01 28.17
C ALA A 528 -6.62 -11.35 28.81
N PRO A 529 -5.55 -11.53 28.01
CA PRO A 529 -4.22 -11.85 28.53
C PRO A 529 -3.71 -10.75 29.46
N ALA A 530 -2.87 -11.13 30.42
CA ALA A 530 -2.26 -10.16 31.32
C ALA A 530 -1.37 -9.19 30.52
N GLY A 531 -1.74 -7.90 30.52
CA GLY A 531 -1.03 -6.85 29.76
C GLY A 531 -1.82 -6.30 28.58
N PHE A 532 -2.98 -6.88 28.25
CA PHE A 532 -3.90 -6.33 27.26
C PHE A 532 -4.57 -5.04 27.79
N ASP A 533 -4.41 -3.94 27.07
CA ASP A 533 -5.16 -2.70 27.27
C ASP A 533 -6.11 -2.49 26.09
N SER A 534 -7.41 -2.64 26.34
CA SER A 534 -8.43 -2.40 25.32
C SER A 534 -8.47 -0.95 24.84
N GLY A 535 -7.84 -0.02 25.57
CA GLY A 535 -7.76 1.38 25.18
C GLY A 535 -6.70 1.68 24.12
N ASP A 536 -5.88 0.70 23.72
CA ASP A 536 -4.86 0.82 22.66
C ASP A 536 -5.38 0.41 21.27
N TYR A 537 -6.65 -0.01 21.18
CA TYR A 537 -7.23 -0.63 20.00
C TYR A 537 -8.63 -0.11 19.73
N ASP A 538 -8.99 -0.11 18.46
CA ASP A 538 -10.24 0.41 17.96
C ASP A 538 -11.45 -0.43 18.41
N ARG A 539 -12.46 0.23 18.97
CA ARG A 539 -13.70 -0.38 19.46
C ARG A 539 -14.77 -0.51 18.36
N ASP A 540 -14.65 0.22 17.26
CA ASP A 540 -15.58 0.15 16.13
C ASP A 540 -14.87 0.48 14.82
N SER A 541 -14.36 -0.56 14.15
CA SER A 541 -13.62 -0.48 12.87
C SER A 541 -14.42 -0.05 11.65
N PHE A 542 -15.58 0.54 11.88
CA PHE A 542 -16.47 1.13 10.89
C PHE A 542 -16.79 2.60 11.16
N SER A 543 -16.31 3.18 12.26
CA SER A 543 -16.65 4.53 12.68
C SER A 543 -15.44 5.30 13.24
N PRO A 544 -14.90 6.29 12.48
CA PRO A 544 -13.70 7.05 12.87
C PRO A 544 -13.96 8.08 13.99
N LEU A 545 -15.06 7.91 14.73
CA LEU A 545 -15.53 8.74 15.83
C LEU A 545 -15.63 7.94 17.15
N VAL A 546 -15.37 6.64 17.12
CA VAL A 546 -15.62 5.72 18.22
C VAL A 546 -14.36 4.90 18.49
N HIS A 547 -13.55 5.42 19.42
CA HIS A 547 -12.39 4.73 19.96
C HIS A 547 -12.77 3.92 21.21
#